data_AF-A0A8X6VG91-F1
#
_entry.id   AF-A0A8X6VG91-F1
#
_cell.length_a   1.000
_cell.length_b   1.000
_cell.length_c   1.000
_cell.angle_alpha   90.00
_cell.angle_beta   90.00
_cell.angle_gamma   90.00
#
_symmetry.space_group_name_H-M   'P 1'
#
loop_
_entity.id
_entity.type
_entity.pdbx_description
1 polymer ?
#
loop_
_entity_poly.entity_id
_entity_poly.type
_entity_poly.pdbx_seq_one_letter_code
_entity_poly.pdbx_strand_id
1 'polypeptide(L)'
;MRAIGKGGAAARIFCGFMNLPPPPAKFERHNSLFLNVLKTIGEDSMSAAVHEAVIANDSNSNIAVAVDGTWHKRGYSLLNGVVCATSLLRTERLSTLKLSQNIVLHVRRSETSRKACYTQYLGDGDSKGFLTIKEAKVYGDTEVEKLECVGHVQKRMGTRLRNILKMSKGI
;
A
#
# COMPACT_ATOMS: atom_id res chain seq x y z
N MET A 1 27.15 7.68 -13.51
CA MET A 1 26.02 6.87 -14.00
C MET A 1 25.59 5.92 -12.86
N ARG A 2 24.31 5.85 -12.48
CA ARG A 2 23.88 4.93 -11.40
C ARG A 2 23.96 3.49 -11.92
N ALA A 3 24.74 2.61 -11.29
CA ALA A 3 24.87 1.21 -11.69
C ALA A 3 23.69 0.32 -11.26
N ILE A 4 22.47 0.88 -11.20
CA ILE A 4 21.26 0.20 -10.72
C ILE A 4 20.07 0.50 -11.63
N GLY A 5 19.14 -0.47 -11.74
CA GLY A 5 17.93 -0.34 -12.54
C GLY A 5 18.20 0.09 -13.98
N LYS A 6 17.45 1.09 -14.46
CA LYS A 6 17.64 1.67 -15.81
C LYS A 6 19.05 2.21 -16.04
N GLY A 7 19.66 2.81 -15.02
CA GLY A 7 21.03 3.33 -15.12
C GLY A 7 22.05 2.21 -15.28
N GLY A 8 21.83 1.07 -14.64
CA GLY A 8 22.65 -0.13 -14.80
C GLY A 8 22.52 -0.73 -16.21
N ALA A 9 21.31 -0.76 -16.76
CA ALA A 9 21.09 -1.19 -18.14
C ALA A 9 21.78 -0.27 -19.14
N ALA A 10 21.67 1.05 -18.98
CA ALA A 10 22.39 2.03 -19.79
C ALA A 10 23.91 1.89 -19.64
N ALA A 11 24.40 1.63 -18.42
CA ALA A 11 25.82 1.40 -18.16
C ALA A 11 26.34 0.14 -18.85
N ARG A 12 25.57 -0.95 -18.89
CA ARG A 12 25.94 -2.16 -19.64
C ARG A 12 26.06 -1.90 -21.14
N ILE A 13 25.10 -1.16 -21.71
CA ILE A 13 25.12 -0.80 -23.14
C ILE A 13 26.34 0.09 -23.43
N PHE A 14 26.60 1.10 -22.59
CA PHE A 14 27.76 1.98 -22.72
C PHE A 14 29.08 1.20 -22.60
N CYS A 15 29.24 0.35 -21.59
CA CYS A 15 30.42 -0.48 -21.42
C CYS A 15 30.63 -1.41 -22.63
N GLY A 16 29.56 -1.98 -23.18
CA GLY A 16 29.63 -2.78 -24.41
C GLY A 16 30.10 -1.98 -25.62
N PHE A 17 29.60 -0.76 -25.80
CA PHE A 17 30.03 0.14 -26.90
C PHE A 17 31.51 0.55 -26.77
N MET A 18 31.98 0.76 -25.54
CA MET A 18 33.34 1.19 -25.25
C MET A 18 34.33 0.01 -25.07
N ASN A 19 33.89 -1.23 -25.29
CA ASN A 19 34.68 -2.44 -25.06
C ASN A 19 35.28 -2.52 -23.63
N LEU A 20 34.54 -1.99 -22.65
CA LEU A 20 34.89 -1.99 -21.22
C LEU A 20 34.28 -3.20 -20.51
N PRO A 21 34.88 -3.68 -19.40
CA PRO A 21 34.27 -4.72 -18.58
C PRO A 21 32.89 -4.28 -18.06
N PRO A 22 31.95 -5.23 -17.90
CA PRO A 22 30.59 -4.92 -17.47
C PRO A 22 30.59 -4.30 -16.06
N PRO A 23 29.65 -3.37 -15.78
CA PRO A 23 29.54 -2.74 -14.47
C PRO A 23 29.29 -3.81 -13.38
N PRO A 24 29.82 -3.61 -12.16
CA PRO A 24 29.83 -4.63 -11.12
C PRO A 24 28.41 -5.10 -10.72
N ALA A 25 28.15 -6.39 -10.88
CA ALA A 25 26.85 -7.03 -10.59
C ALA A 25 26.61 -7.36 -9.10
N LYS A 26 27.57 -7.04 -8.20
CA LYS A 26 27.50 -7.40 -6.77
C LYS A 26 26.20 -6.89 -6.11
N PHE A 27 25.69 -5.75 -6.56
CA PHE A 27 24.46 -5.15 -6.05
C PHE A 27 23.24 -6.08 -6.17
N GLU A 28 23.08 -6.80 -7.30
CA GLU A 28 21.92 -7.65 -7.54
C GLU A 28 21.86 -8.82 -6.55
N ARG A 29 23.02 -9.43 -6.24
CA ARG A 29 23.12 -10.52 -5.26
C ARG A 29 22.76 -10.09 -3.85
N HIS A 30 23.15 -8.89 -3.44
CA HIS A 30 22.83 -8.38 -2.10
C HIS A 30 21.34 -8.02 -2.04
N ASN A 31 20.81 -7.41 -3.10
CA ASN A 31 19.41 -7.00 -3.17
C ASN A 31 18.45 -8.19 -3.09
N SER A 32 18.77 -9.33 -3.72
CA SER A 32 17.94 -10.54 -3.60
C SER A 32 17.94 -11.13 -2.19
N LEU A 33 19.09 -11.14 -1.53
CA LEU A 33 19.22 -11.58 -0.13
C LEU A 33 18.43 -10.67 0.81
N PHE A 34 18.59 -9.35 0.69
CA PHE A 34 17.81 -8.39 1.47
C PHE A 34 16.31 -8.53 1.22
N LEU A 35 15.90 -8.76 -0.03
CA LEU A 35 14.49 -8.93 -0.36
C LEU A 35 13.89 -10.17 0.30
N ASN A 36 14.62 -11.28 0.36
CA ASN A 36 14.17 -12.49 1.06
C ASN A 36 14.03 -12.26 2.57
N VAL A 37 15.05 -11.65 3.19
CA VAL A 37 15.02 -11.34 4.63
C VAL A 37 13.87 -10.38 4.97
N LEU A 38 13.71 -9.31 4.19
CA LEU A 38 12.61 -8.36 4.36
C LEU A 38 11.24 -9.00 4.16
N LYS A 39 11.14 -9.97 3.23
CA LYS A 39 9.90 -10.71 3.00
C LYS A 39 9.53 -11.55 4.23
N THR A 40 10.49 -12.30 4.78
CA THR A 40 10.28 -13.11 5.99
C THR A 40 9.90 -12.22 7.18
N ILE A 41 10.66 -11.16 7.45
CA ILE A 41 10.35 -10.20 8.52
C ILE A 41 8.96 -9.58 8.33
N GLY A 42 8.59 -9.23 7.10
CA GLY A 42 7.27 -8.70 6.78
C GLY A 42 6.13 -9.73 6.79
N GLU A 43 6.44 -11.02 6.86
CA GLU A 43 5.45 -12.09 7.08
C GLU A 43 5.24 -12.28 8.60
N ASP A 44 6.32 -12.40 9.35
CA ASP A 44 6.31 -12.55 10.82
C ASP A 44 5.66 -11.34 11.50
N SER A 45 6.12 -10.14 11.14
CA SER A 45 5.59 -8.88 11.69
C SER A 45 4.10 -8.70 11.44
N MET A 46 3.63 -9.06 10.23
CA MET A 46 2.20 -9.00 9.93
C MET A 46 1.38 -10.06 10.65
N SER A 47 1.95 -11.24 10.91
CA SER A 47 1.25 -12.29 11.66
C SER A 47 1.06 -11.88 13.12
N ALA A 48 2.11 -11.32 13.75
CA ALA A 48 2.04 -10.75 15.09
C ALA A 48 1.01 -9.61 15.17
N ALA A 49 1.05 -8.66 14.23
CA ALA A 49 0.10 -7.53 14.21
C ALA A 49 -1.36 -7.97 14.03
N VAL A 50 -1.62 -8.99 13.20
CA VAL A 50 -2.98 -9.54 13.07
C VAL A 50 -3.41 -10.23 14.36
N HIS A 51 -2.54 -11.01 14.99
CA HIS A 51 -2.84 -11.67 16.25
C HIS A 51 -3.19 -10.68 17.37
N GLU A 52 -2.40 -9.61 17.50
CA GLU A 52 -2.69 -8.50 18.43
C GLU A 52 -4.04 -7.83 18.13
N ALA A 53 -4.33 -7.56 16.86
CA ALA A 53 -5.60 -6.96 16.45
C ALA A 53 -6.80 -7.88 16.72
N VAL A 54 -6.68 -9.20 16.56
CA VAL A 54 -7.75 -10.15 16.86
C VAL A 54 -8.02 -10.20 18.37
N ILE A 55 -6.97 -10.23 19.19
CA ILE A 55 -7.11 -10.23 20.66
C ILE A 55 -7.81 -8.95 21.12
N ALA A 56 -7.38 -7.79 20.62
CA ALA A 56 -7.97 -6.51 20.96
C ALA A 56 -9.39 -6.31 20.42
N ASN A 57 -9.85 -7.18 19.52
CA ASN A 57 -11.19 -7.19 18.94
C ASN A 57 -12.05 -8.34 19.50
N ASP A 58 -11.88 -8.69 20.77
CA ASP A 58 -12.64 -9.75 21.45
C ASP A 58 -12.60 -11.10 20.72
N SER A 59 -11.43 -11.47 20.19
CA SER A 59 -11.20 -12.68 19.38
C SER A 59 -11.97 -12.74 18.06
N ASN A 60 -12.48 -11.59 17.58
CA ASN A 60 -13.13 -11.49 16.28
C ASN A 60 -12.11 -11.23 15.17
N SER A 61 -12.16 -12.07 14.13
CA SER A 61 -11.30 -12.00 12.95
C SER A 61 -11.68 -10.89 11.96
N ASN A 62 -12.81 -10.21 12.18
CA ASN A 62 -13.27 -9.09 11.37
C ASN A 62 -12.62 -7.79 11.80
N ILE A 63 -11.63 -7.33 11.02
CA ILE A 63 -10.78 -6.20 11.37
C ILE A 63 -11.10 -5.00 10.46
N ALA A 64 -11.30 -3.83 11.05
CA ALA A 64 -11.31 -2.57 10.32
C ALA A 64 -9.87 -2.14 9.99
N VAL A 65 -9.59 -1.81 8.73
CA VAL A 65 -8.25 -1.39 8.30
C VAL A 65 -8.25 -0.03 7.64
N ALA A 66 -7.30 0.80 8.05
CA ALA A 66 -6.89 1.97 7.31
C ALA A 66 -5.79 1.58 6.33
N VAL A 67 -6.02 1.84 5.05
CA VAL A 67 -5.05 1.55 4.01
C VAL A 67 -4.58 2.87 3.41
N ASP A 68 -3.29 3.11 3.55
CA ASP A 68 -2.59 4.21 2.91
C ASP A 68 -1.66 3.65 1.84
N GLY A 69 -1.60 4.32 0.70
CA GLY A 69 -0.82 3.86 -0.44
C GLY A 69 -0.02 5.01 -1.01
N THR A 70 1.30 4.93 -0.93
CA THR A 70 2.16 5.86 -1.66
C THR A 70 2.58 5.25 -2.98
N TRP A 71 2.35 6.00 -4.05
CA TRP A 71 2.78 5.66 -5.40
C TRP A 71 3.91 6.59 -5.78
N HIS A 72 5.02 6.04 -6.26
CA HIS A 72 6.07 6.86 -6.87
C HIS A 72 5.50 7.46 -8.18
N LYS A 73 5.05 8.74 -8.19
CA LYS A 73 4.41 9.34 -9.37
C LYS A 73 5.42 9.91 -10.39
N ARG A 74 5.07 9.64 -11.66
CA ARG A 74 5.41 10.20 -13.00
C ARG A 74 6.87 10.51 -13.34
N GLY A 75 7.42 9.71 -14.28
CA GLY A 75 8.74 9.91 -14.90
C GLY A 75 9.65 8.67 -14.86
N TYR A 76 9.33 7.70 -14.00
CA TYR A 76 10.08 6.46 -13.83
C TYR A 76 9.24 5.25 -14.28
N SER A 77 9.86 4.29 -14.98
CA SER A 77 9.16 3.08 -15.47
C SER A 77 9.04 1.97 -14.43
N LEU A 78 9.32 2.25 -13.16
CA LEU A 78 9.17 1.27 -12.09
C LEU A 78 7.77 1.44 -11.50
N LEU A 79 6.91 0.46 -11.76
CA LEU A 79 5.52 0.38 -11.30
C LEU A 79 5.43 -0.03 -9.82
N ASN A 80 6.23 0.60 -8.95
CA ASN A 80 6.34 0.21 -7.55
C ASN A 80 5.51 1.16 -6.68
N GLY A 81 4.36 0.68 -6.22
CA GLY A 81 3.58 1.28 -5.13
C GLY A 81 3.93 0.62 -3.80
N VAL A 82 3.86 1.40 -2.72
CA VAL A 82 3.96 0.89 -1.34
C VAL A 82 2.61 1.08 -0.68
N VAL A 83 2.04 -0.01 -0.15
CA VAL A 83 0.75 0.00 0.53
C VAL A 83 0.95 -0.28 2.02
N CYS A 84 0.66 0.68 2.87
CA CYS A 84 0.59 0.50 4.32
C CYS A 84 -0.85 0.17 4.72
N ALA A 85 -1.05 -0.84 5.56
CA ALA A 85 -2.36 -1.15 6.13
C ALA A 85 -2.22 -1.21 7.65
N THR A 86 -3.06 -0.48 8.37
CA THR A 86 -3.06 -0.39 9.84
C THR A 86 -4.45 -0.69 10.37
N SER A 87 -4.57 -1.49 11.43
CA SER A 87 -5.87 -1.75 12.05
C SER A 87 -6.43 -0.48 12.69
N LEU A 88 -7.75 -0.32 12.58
CA LEU A 88 -8.54 0.74 13.19
C LEU A 88 -9.24 0.18 14.42
N LEU A 89 -8.48 -0.23 15.42
CA LEU A 89 -9.04 -0.44 16.75
C LEU A 89 -9.01 0.89 17.51
N ARG A 90 -10.01 1.08 18.39
CA ARG A 90 -10.30 2.35 19.08
C ARG A 90 -9.00 3.04 19.56
N THR A 91 -8.67 4.14 18.88
CA THR A 91 -7.68 5.18 19.22
C THR A 91 -6.20 4.84 19.38
N GLU A 92 -5.74 3.59 19.35
CA GLU A 92 -4.30 3.30 19.47
C GLU A 92 -3.72 2.63 18.23
N ARG A 93 -2.78 3.35 17.60
CA ARG A 93 -2.04 2.98 16.39
C ARG A 93 -1.26 1.69 16.61
N LEU A 94 -1.60 0.64 15.86
CA LEU A 94 -0.68 -0.48 15.59
C LEU A 94 -0.28 -0.42 14.11
N SER A 95 0.96 0.00 13.86
CA SER A 95 1.52 0.15 12.52
C SER A 95 2.24 -1.12 12.08
N THR A 96 1.96 -1.63 10.87
CA THR A 96 2.94 -2.43 10.12
C THR A 96 2.92 -2.10 8.63
N LEU A 97 4.11 -1.79 8.10
CA LEU A 97 4.36 -1.49 6.69
C LEU A 97 4.56 -2.79 5.91
N LYS A 98 3.71 -3.08 4.93
CA LYS A 98 3.97 -4.17 3.97
C LYS A 98 4.21 -3.61 2.57
N LEU A 99 5.43 -3.76 2.08
CA LEU A 99 5.77 -3.52 0.68
C LEU A 99 5.06 -4.57 -0.22
N SER A 100 3.79 -4.36 -0.54
CA SER A 100 3.07 -5.16 -1.53
C SER A 100 2.83 -4.35 -2.79
N GLN A 101 3.19 -4.93 -3.93
CA GLN A 101 3.01 -4.35 -5.26
C GLN A 101 1.52 -4.25 -5.67
N ASN A 102 0.60 -4.87 -4.91
CA ASN A 102 -0.82 -4.89 -5.21
C ASN A 102 -1.67 -5.08 -3.93
N ILE A 103 -2.63 -4.19 -3.72
CA ILE A 103 -3.56 -4.21 -2.58
C ILE A 103 -4.43 -5.46 -2.52
N VAL A 104 -4.86 -6.00 -3.66
CA VAL A 104 -5.66 -7.25 -3.72
C VAL A 104 -4.86 -8.44 -3.19
N LEU A 105 -3.56 -8.47 -3.49
CA LEU A 105 -2.68 -9.54 -3.03
C LEU A 105 -2.41 -9.45 -1.52
N HIS A 106 -2.40 -8.23 -0.97
CA HIS A 106 -2.35 -8.02 0.48
C HIS A 106 -3.61 -8.56 1.17
N VAL A 107 -4.80 -8.22 0.66
CA VAL A 107 -6.10 -8.64 1.20
C VAL A 107 -6.27 -10.17 1.11
N ARG A 108 -5.95 -10.80 -0.03
CA ARG A 108 -5.97 -12.26 -0.16
C ARG A 108 -5.06 -12.97 0.84
N ARG A 109 -3.86 -12.43 1.08
CA ARG A 109 -2.92 -12.98 2.06
C ARG A 109 -3.36 -12.79 3.51
N SER A 110 -4.31 -11.90 3.81
CA SER A 110 -4.87 -11.81 5.17
C SER A 110 -5.76 -13.02 5.46
N GLU A 111 -6.59 -13.38 4.48
CA GLU A 111 -7.51 -14.51 4.58
C GLU A 111 -6.77 -15.85 4.59
N THR A 112 -5.97 -16.12 3.54
CA THR A 112 -5.37 -17.44 3.35
C THR A 112 -4.32 -17.77 4.41
N SER A 113 -3.48 -16.80 4.79
CA SER A 113 -2.34 -17.06 5.68
C SER A 113 -2.60 -16.73 7.13
N ARG A 114 -3.52 -15.80 7.41
CA ARG A 114 -3.70 -15.20 8.75
C ARG A 114 -5.13 -15.29 9.28
N LYS A 115 -6.06 -15.86 8.49
CA LYS A 115 -7.49 -16.03 8.84
C LYS A 115 -8.15 -14.74 9.34
N ALA A 116 -7.76 -13.59 8.79
CA ALA A 116 -8.30 -12.28 9.13
C ALA A 116 -9.08 -11.68 7.94
N CYS A 117 -10.27 -11.17 8.25
CA CYS A 117 -11.21 -10.60 7.30
C CYS A 117 -11.26 -9.08 7.46
N TYR A 118 -10.97 -8.34 6.40
CA TYR A 118 -11.07 -6.89 6.41
C TYR A 118 -12.47 -6.45 6.02
N THR A 119 -13.27 -6.07 7.01
CA THR A 119 -14.69 -5.70 6.81
C THR A 119 -14.87 -4.21 6.53
N GLN A 120 -13.97 -3.37 7.04
CA GLN A 120 -14.03 -1.92 6.85
C GLN A 120 -12.71 -1.42 6.26
N TYR A 121 -12.82 -0.52 5.28
CA TYR A 121 -11.72 0.09 4.56
C TYR A 121 -11.75 1.61 4.72
N LEU A 122 -10.75 2.18 5.40
CA LEU A 122 -10.54 3.62 5.44
C LEU A 122 -9.42 4.00 4.46
N GLY A 123 -9.70 4.91 3.53
CA GLY A 123 -8.69 5.41 2.59
C GLY A 123 -8.92 6.87 2.21
N ASP A 124 -7.84 7.57 1.83
CA ASP A 124 -7.89 8.98 1.44
C ASP A 124 -8.44 9.13 0.02
N GLY A 125 -9.77 9.18 -0.13
CA GLY A 125 -10.51 9.69 -1.31
C GLY A 125 -10.34 8.93 -2.65
N ASP A 126 -9.13 8.54 -3.02
CA ASP A 126 -8.74 7.89 -4.26
C ASP A 126 -9.25 6.45 -4.27
N SER A 127 -10.29 6.22 -5.06
CA SER A 127 -11.18 5.07 -4.91
C SER A 127 -10.72 3.83 -5.68
N LYS A 128 -9.61 3.92 -6.43
CA LYS A 128 -9.13 2.83 -7.31
C LYS A 128 -8.73 1.57 -6.55
N GLY A 129 -8.10 1.73 -5.38
CA GLY A 129 -7.75 0.60 -4.51
C GLY A 129 -8.98 -0.10 -3.92
N PHE A 130 -9.98 0.67 -3.48
CA PHE A 130 -11.23 0.12 -2.97
C PHE A 130 -12.03 -0.61 -4.07
N LEU A 131 -12.12 -0.01 -5.27
CA LEU A 131 -12.81 -0.63 -6.41
C LEU A 131 -12.19 -1.98 -6.77
N THR A 132 -10.85 -2.06 -6.83
CA THR A 132 -10.15 -3.33 -7.11
C THR A 132 -10.36 -4.38 -6.03
N ILE A 133 -10.46 -3.99 -4.74
CA ILE A 133 -10.83 -4.93 -3.66
C ILE A 133 -12.27 -5.42 -3.83
N LYS A 134 -13.21 -4.51 -4.11
CA LYS A 134 -14.63 -4.83 -4.28
C LYS A 134 -14.87 -5.77 -5.45
N GLU A 135 -14.19 -5.53 -6.58
CA GLU A 135 -14.24 -6.39 -7.76
C GLU A 135 -13.60 -7.76 -7.50
N ALA A 136 -12.54 -7.81 -6.69
CA ALA A 136 -11.82 -9.05 -6.41
C ALA A 136 -12.58 -10.04 -5.51
N LYS A 137 -13.68 -9.60 -4.86
CA LYS A 137 -14.55 -10.39 -3.96
C LYS A 137 -13.77 -11.41 -3.11
N VAL A 138 -12.76 -10.91 -2.39
CA VAL A 138 -11.80 -11.77 -1.70
C VAL A 138 -12.49 -12.65 -0.66
N TYR A 139 -13.41 -12.09 0.13
CA TYR A 139 -14.10 -12.76 1.24
C TYR A 139 -15.47 -13.37 0.87
N GLY A 140 -15.67 -13.73 -0.41
CA GLY A 140 -16.96 -14.28 -0.88
C GLY A 140 -18.12 -13.29 -0.77
N ASP A 141 -19.08 -13.58 0.11
CA ASP A 141 -20.31 -12.79 0.32
C ASP A 141 -20.13 -11.61 1.28
N THR A 142 -18.99 -11.52 1.98
CA THR A 142 -18.73 -10.42 2.91
C THR A 142 -18.27 -9.19 2.13
N GLU A 143 -19.14 -8.18 2.03
CA GLU A 143 -18.78 -6.90 1.41
C GLU A 143 -17.91 -6.04 2.34
N VAL A 144 -16.90 -5.37 1.76
CA VAL A 144 -16.04 -4.43 2.48
C VAL A 144 -16.68 -3.04 2.45
N GLU A 145 -16.98 -2.49 3.63
CA GLU A 145 -17.55 -1.14 3.78
C GLU A 145 -16.45 -0.07 3.65
N LYS A 146 -16.69 0.97 2.85
CA LYS A 146 -15.75 2.10 2.72
C LYS A 146 -16.07 3.19 3.73
N LEU A 147 -15.11 3.50 4.60
CA LEU A 147 -15.14 4.63 5.51
C LEU A 147 -14.44 5.85 4.88
N GLU A 148 -14.93 7.05 5.18
CA GLU A 148 -14.26 8.32 4.85
C GLU A 148 -13.45 8.84 6.04
N CYS A 149 -12.22 9.31 5.79
CA CYS A 149 -11.43 9.94 6.85
C CYS A 149 -11.94 11.37 7.12
N VAL A 150 -11.84 11.80 8.39
CA VAL A 150 -12.30 13.13 8.83
C VAL A 150 -11.67 14.25 7.99
N GLY A 151 -10.38 14.13 7.66
CA GLY A 151 -9.70 15.10 6.80
C GLY A 151 -10.31 15.20 5.39
N HIS A 152 -10.77 14.08 4.83
CA HIS A 152 -11.46 14.08 3.54
C HIS A 152 -12.84 14.75 3.64
N VAL A 153 -13.58 14.47 4.71
CA VAL A 153 -14.87 15.14 5.00
C VAL A 153 -14.68 16.65 5.09
N GLN A 154 -13.66 17.10 5.84
CA GLN A 154 -13.32 18.53 5.97
C GLN A 154 -12.97 19.17 4.63
N LYS A 155 -12.13 18.53 3.80
CA LYS A 155 -11.78 19.03 2.45
C LYS A 155 -13.02 19.19 1.57
N ARG A 156 -13.93 18.21 1.60
CA ARG A 156 -15.18 18.24 0.83
C ARG A 156 -16.10 19.37 1.31
N MET A 157 -16.28 19.52 2.62
CA MET A 157 -17.05 20.64 3.18
C MET A 157 -16.43 21.99 2.83
N GLY A 158 -15.11 22.15 2.96
CA GLY A 158 -14.40 23.37 2.59
C GLY A 158 -14.56 23.73 1.11
N THR A 159 -14.56 22.74 0.21
CA THR A 159 -14.82 22.97 -1.23
C THR A 159 -16.25 23.43 -1.48
N ARG A 160 -17.25 22.82 -0.81
CA ARG A 160 -18.65 23.27 -0.92
C ARG A 160 -18.83 24.71 -0.45
N LEU A 161 -18.24 25.08 0.68
CA LEU A 161 -18.28 26.45 1.20
C LEU A 161 -17.62 27.45 0.25
N ARG A 162 -16.45 27.13 -0.31
CA ARG A 162 -15.79 27.99 -1.30
C ARG A 162 -16.62 28.17 -2.58
N ASN A 163 -17.32 27.13 -3.02
CA ASN A 163 -18.18 27.21 -4.20
C ASN A 163 -19.38 28.13 -3.94
N ILE A 164 -20.03 28.00 -2.78
CA ILE A 164 -21.13 28.90 -2.37
C ILE A 164 -20.64 30.35 -2.32
N LEU A 165 -19.48 30.61 -1.69
CA LEU A 165 -18.90 31.95 -1.63
C LEU A 165 -18.58 32.54 -3.01
N LYS A 166 -18.19 31.71 -3.98
CA LYS A 166 -17.95 32.16 -5.36
C LYS A 166 -19.26 32.53 -6.06
N MET A 167 -20.32 31.75 -5.86
CA MET A 167 -21.62 32.00 -6.46
C MET A 167 -22.30 33.25 -5.87
N SER A 168 -22.05 33.56 -4.59
CA SER A 168 -22.63 34.73 -3.92
C SER A 168 -21.87 36.05 -4.16
N LYS A 169 -20.69 36.03 -4.78
CA LYS A 169 -19.88 37.23 -5.07
C LYS A 169 -20.35 38.02 -6.31
N GLY A 170 -21.41 37.56 -6.98
CA GLY A 170 -22.02 38.22 -8.14
C GLY A 170 -23.41 38.81 -7.87
N ILE A 171 -23.81 38.95 -6.61
CA ILE A 171 -25.01 39.68 -6.16
C ILE A 171 -24.55 40.96 -5.48
#